data_AF-G9K994-F1
#
_entry.id   AF-G9K994-F1
#
_cell.length_a   1.000
_cell.length_b   1.000
_cell.length_c   1.000
_cell.angle_alpha   90.00
_cell.angle_beta   90.00
_cell.angle_gamma   90.00
#
_symmetry.space_group_name_H-M   'P 1'
#
loop_
_entity.id
_entity.type
_entity.pdbx_description
1 polymer ?
#
loop_
_entity_poly.entity_id
_entity_poly.type
_entity_poly.pdbx_seq_one_letter_code
_entity_poly.pdbx_strand_id
1 'polypeptide(L)'
;AGPPGDLGAEIRGGAERGEFPYLGRLREEPGGGTCCVVSGKAPSPGDVLLEVNGTPVSGLTNRDTLAVIRHFREPIRLKTVKPGKVINKDLRHYLSLQFQKGSIDHKLQQVIRDNLYLRTIPCTTRAPRDGEVPGVDYNFISV
;
A
#
# COMPACT_ATOMS: atom_id res chain seq x y z
N ALA A 1 25.63 -11.84 11.62
CA ALA A 1 24.51 -12.58 11.01
C ALA A 1 23.25 -11.76 11.19
N GLY A 2 22.68 -11.22 10.12
CA GLY A 2 21.37 -10.57 10.18
C GLY A 2 20.27 -11.62 10.43
N PRO A 3 19.12 -11.24 11.02
CA PRO A 3 18.05 -12.19 11.26
C PRO A 3 17.53 -12.77 9.93
N PRO A 4 17.22 -14.08 9.88
CA PRO A 4 16.62 -14.72 8.71
C PRO A 4 15.21 -14.15 8.48
N GLY A 5 14.93 -13.70 7.26
CA GLY A 5 13.64 -13.14 6.86
C GLY A 5 13.68 -11.72 6.31
N ASP A 6 14.86 -11.13 6.09
CA ASP A 6 14.94 -9.85 5.40
C ASP A 6 14.69 -10.08 3.91
N LEU A 7 13.48 -9.72 3.47
CA LEU A 7 13.15 -9.63 2.05
C LEU A 7 14.20 -8.68 1.45
N GLY A 8 15.16 -9.21 0.69
CA GLY A 8 16.26 -8.42 0.13
C GLY A 8 15.80 -7.28 -0.78
N ALA A 9 14.49 -7.11 -1.03
CA ALA A 9 13.89 -5.97 -1.70
C ALA A 9 13.50 -4.85 -0.71
N GLU A 10 14.08 -3.67 -0.90
CA GLU A 10 13.68 -2.45 -0.19
C GLU A 10 12.20 -2.13 -0.49
N ILE A 11 11.39 -1.74 0.49
CA ILE A 11 10.01 -1.25 0.26
C ILE A 11 9.99 0.26 0.44
N ARG A 12 9.46 0.97 -0.56
CA ARG A 12 9.32 2.43 -0.58
C ARG A 12 7.86 2.85 -0.77
N GLY A 13 7.61 4.16 -0.71
CA GLY A 13 6.27 4.73 -0.79
C GLY A 13 5.48 4.47 0.50
N GLY A 14 4.16 4.60 0.43
CA GLY A 14 3.26 4.48 1.57
C GLY A 14 2.19 5.57 1.56
N ALA A 15 1.01 5.24 2.09
CA ALA A 15 -0.15 6.13 2.10
C ALA A 15 0.11 7.46 2.82
N GLU A 16 0.97 7.48 3.83
CA GLU A 16 1.41 8.68 4.55
C GLU A 16 2.14 9.69 3.65
N ARG A 17 2.62 9.24 2.49
CA ARG A 17 3.26 10.07 1.46
C ARG A 17 2.35 10.33 0.26
N GLY A 18 1.12 9.82 0.28
CA GLY A 18 0.23 9.81 -0.88
C GLY A 18 0.72 8.90 -2.00
N GLU A 19 1.53 7.88 -1.70
CA GLU A 19 2.10 6.94 -2.67
C GLU A 19 1.64 5.51 -2.41
N PHE A 20 1.53 4.70 -3.46
CA PHE A 20 1.46 3.24 -3.28
C PHE A 20 2.77 2.72 -2.66
N PRO A 21 2.73 1.62 -1.89
CA PRO A 21 3.94 0.86 -1.63
C PRO A 21 4.52 0.34 -2.95
N TYR A 22 5.83 0.46 -3.15
CA TYR A 22 6.50 -0.05 -4.33
C TYR A 22 7.87 -0.64 -3.98
N LEU A 23 8.35 -1.53 -4.83
CA LEU A 23 9.63 -2.18 -4.65
C LEU A 23 10.77 -1.23 -5.00
N GLY A 24 11.72 -1.09 -4.09
CA GLY A 24 13.00 -0.43 -4.28
C GLY A 24 14.03 -1.36 -4.92
N ARG A 25 15.30 -0.97 -4.88
CA ARG A 25 16.37 -1.85 -5.34
C ARG A 25 16.54 -2.99 -4.34
N LEU A 26 16.99 -4.14 -4.84
CA LEU A 26 17.47 -5.18 -3.94
C LEU A 26 18.70 -4.64 -3.20
N ARG A 27 18.69 -4.78 -1.88
CA ARG A 27 19.83 -4.49 -1.03
C ARG A 27 20.79 -5.67 -1.17
N GLU A 28 21.86 -5.48 -1.92
CA GLU A 28 22.97 -6.43 -2.00
C GLU A 28 23.79 -6.33 -0.70
N GLU A 29 23.26 -6.86 0.40
CA GLU A 29 24.09 -7.05 1.60
C GLU A 29 24.95 -8.30 1.38
N PRO A 30 26.28 -8.23 1.53
CA PRO A 30 27.16 -9.39 1.39
C PRO A 30 26.86 -10.38 2.53
N GLY A 31 26.03 -11.38 2.22
CA GLY A 31 25.54 -12.39 3.18
C GLY A 31 24.02 -12.39 3.42
N GLY A 32 23.25 -11.50 2.78
CA GLY A 32 21.79 -11.52 2.79
C GLY A 32 21.26 -12.56 1.79
N GLY A 33 20.35 -13.43 2.25
CA GLY A 33 19.80 -14.51 1.43
C GLY A 33 19.30 -14.04 0.07
N THR A 34 19.74 -14.71 -0.99
CA THR A 34 19.26 -14.43 -2.33
C THR A 34 17.76 -14.75 -2.36
N CYS A 35 16.92 -13.74 -2.58
CA CYS A 35 15.49 -13.96 -2.79
C CYS A 35 15.32 -14.79 -4.06
N CYS A 36 15.18 -16.11 -3.90
CA CYS A 36 14.90 -17.00 -5.01
C CYS A 36 13.41 -16.88 -5.35
N VAL A 37 13.13 -16.49 -6.59
CA VAL A 37 11.75 -16.49 -7.09
C VAL A 37 11.34 -17.94 -7.26
N VAL A 38 10.57 -18.44 -6.29
CA VAL A 38 10.08 -19.83 -6.28
C VAL A 38 9.08 -20.06 -7.42
N SER A 39 8.36 -19.02 -7.83
CA SER A 39 7.41 -19.09 -8.95
C SER A 39 7.03 -17.70 -9.46
N GLY A 40 6.75 -17.59 -10.77
CA GLY A 40 6.36 -16.35 -11.43
C GLY A 40 7.53 -15.49 -11.90
N LYS A 41 7.23 -14.26 -12.33
CA LYS A 41 8.24 -13.31 -12.77
C LYS A 41 8.83 -12.57 -11.57
N ALA A 42 10.15 -12.46 -11.51
CA ALA A 42 10.82 -11.61 -10.53
C ALA A 42 10.30 -10.17 -10.64
N PRO A 43 9.79 -9.60 -9.54
CA PRO A 43 9.32 -8.23 -9.59
C PRO A 43 10.51 -7.28 -9.72
N SER A 44 10.29 -6.17 -10.43
CA SER A 44 11.35 -5.21 -10.77
C SER A 44 11.35 -4.02 -9.81
N PRO A 45 12.50 -3.38 -9.56
CA PRO A 45 12.54 -2.10 -8.87
C PRO A 45 11.62 -1.09 -9.55
N GLY A 46 10.73 -0.50 -8.77
CA GLY A 46 9.69 0.43 -9.21
C GLY A 46 8.30 -0.19 -9.32
N ASP A 47 8.16 -1.51 -9.30
CA ASP A 47 6.85 -2.18 -9.36
C ASP A 47 6.00 -1.82 -8.13
N VAL A 48 4.74 -1.47 -8.37
CA VAL A 48 3.76 -1.17 -7.33
C VAL A 48 3.32 -2.46 -6.66
N LEU A 49 3.37 -2.51 -5.33
CA LEU A 49 3.00 -3.64 -4.51
C LEU A 49 1.54 -3.53 -4.08
N LEU A 50 0.73 -4.51 -4.47
CA LEU A 50 -0.71 -4.51 -4.20
C LEU A 50 -1.10 -5.38 -3.02
N GLU A 51 -0.52 -6.59 -2.95
CA GLU A 51 -0.81 -7.60 -1.94
C GLU A 51 0.46 -8.36 -1.52
N VAL A 52 0.48 -8.81 -0.27
CA VAL A 52 1.51 -9.67 0.32
C VAL A 52 0.80 -10.88 0.95
N ASN A 53 1.03 -12.09 0.44
CA ASN A 53 0.38 -13.32 0.89
C ASN A 53 -1.16 -13.24 0.96
N GLY A 54 -1.76 -12.49 0.04
CA GLY A 54 -3.21 -12.27 0.00
C GLY A 54 -3.70 -11.15 0.91
N THR A 55 -2.84 -10.56 1.75
CA THR A 55 -3.14 -9.34 2.50
C THR A 55 -2.96 -8.12 1.59
N PRO A 56 -4.00 -7.31 1.36
CA PRO A 56 -3.87 -6.09 0.58
C PRO A 56 -3.04 -5.05 1.33
N VAL A 57 -1.97 -4.58 0.70
CA VAL A 57 -1.10 -3.53 1.27
C VAL A 57 -1.27 -2.18 0.58
N SER A 58 -2.05 -2.14 -0.50
CA SER A 58 -2.47 -0.88 -1.15
C SER A 58 -3.19 0.02 -0.16
N GLY A 59 -2.73 1.26 0.03
CA GLY A 59 -3.32 2.20 1.00
C GLY A 59 -2.82 2.03 2.44
N LEU A 60 -1.88 1.12 2.71
CA LEU A 60 -1.19 1.06 4.01
C LEU A 60 -0.02 2.04 4.08
N THR A 61 0.43 2.35 5.30
CA THR A 61 1.67 3.10 5.48
C THR A 61 2.89 2.23 5.15
N ASN A 62 4.05 2.86 4.93
CA ASN A 62 5.29 2.11 4.71
C ASN A 62 5.57 1.15 5.88
N ARG A 63 5.39 1.65 7.11
CA ARG A 63 5.63 0.90 8.35
C ARG A 63 4.77 -0.35 8.43
N ASP A 64 3.48 -0.27 8.09
CA ASP A 64 2.60 -1.44 8.19
C ASP A 64 2.82 -2.41 7.05
N THR A 65 3.13 -1.91 5.85
CA THR A 65 3.51 -2.79 4.73
C THR A 65 4.71 -3.65 5.13
N LEU A 66 5.73 -3.05 5.75
CA LEU A 66 6.88 -3.78 6.29
C LEU A 66 6.49 -4.74 7.42
N ALA A 67 5.56 -4.35 8.30
CA ALA A 67 5.06 -5.23 9.36
C ALA A 67 4.34 -6.46 8.77
N VAL A 68 3.53 -6.28 7.73
CA VAL A 68 2.86 -7.37 7.01
C VAL A 68 3.88 -8.32 6.37
N ILE A 69 4.90 -7.78 5.70
CA ILE A 69 5.97 -8.59 5.08
C ILE A 69 6.72 -9.40 6.14
N ARG A 70 7.10 -8.78 7.26
CA ARG A 70 7.82 -9.43 8.37
C ARG A 70 6.97 -10.43 9.15
N HIS A 71 5.65 -10.27 9.13
CA HIS A 71 4.73 -11.18 9.81
C HIS A 71 4.74 -12.57 9.16
N PHE A 72 4.84 -12.63 7.83
CA PHE A 72 4.90 -13.88 7.11
C PHE A 72 6.33 -14.43 7.11
N ARG A 73 6.50 -15.65 7.62
CA ARG A 73 7.76 -16.41 7.45
C ARG A 73 7.77 -17.04 6.05
N GLU A 74 8.95 -17.12 5.44
CA GLU A 74 9.16 -17.55 4.05
C GLU A 74 8.42 -18.86 3.69
N PRO A 75 7.91 -19.01 2.45
CA PRO A 75 8.02 -18.08 1.32
C PRO A 75 6.91 -17.00 1.30
N ILE A 76 7.26 -15.80 0.81
CA ILE A 76 6.34 -14.67 0.66
C ILE A 76 5.87 -14.56 -0.80
N ARG A 77 4.57 -14.45 -1.01
CA ARG A 77 3.94 -14.20 -2.32
C ARG A 77 3.64 -12.71 -2.46
N LEU A 78 4.24 -12.07 -3.44
CA LEU A 78 3.98 -10.67 -3.77
C LEU A 78 3.08 -10.59 -5.00
N LYS A 79 2.08 -9.72 -4.93
CA LYS A 79 1.31 -9.32 -6.11
C LYS A 79 1.71 -7.89 -6.48
N THR A 80 2.39 -7.76 -7.61
CA THR A 80 2.89 -6.48 -8.09
C THR A 80 2.35 -6.13 -9.47
N VAL A 81 2.37 -4.85 -9.79
CA VAL A 81 2.08 -4.35 -11.14
C VAL A 81 3.14 -3.35 -11.57
N LYS A 82 3.52 -3.40 -12.84
CA LYS A 82 4.39 -2.38 -13.42
C LYS A 82 3.66 -1.04 -13.45
N PRO A 83 4.32 0.07 -13.06
CA PRO A 83 3.72 1.39 -13.17
C PRO A 83 3.32 1.68 -14.63
N GLY A 84 2.10 2.17 -14.82
CA GLY A 84 1.53 2.55 -16.10
C GLY A 84 0.64 3.79 -15.97
N LYS A 85 -0.24 4.02 -16.95
CA LYS A 85 -1.10 5.22 -16.97
C LYS A 85 -2.10 5.24 -15.82
N VAL A 86 -2.69 4.09 -15.48
CA VAL A 86 -3.74 3.97 -14.47
C VAL A 86 -3.13 3.81 -13.08
N ILE A 87 -2.42 2.70 -12.84
CA ILE A 87 -1.68 2.47 -11.60
C ILE A 87 -0.25 2.96 -11.80
N ASN A 88 0.09 4.06 -11.16
CA ASN A 88 1.47 4.53 -10.99
C ASN A 88 1.77 4.66 -9.49
N LYS A 89 2.85 5.34 -9.11
CA LYS A 89 3.23 5.48 -7.70
C LYS A 89 2.33 6.45 -6.92
N ASP A 90 1.68 7.41 -7.58
CA ASP A 90 0.80 8.40 -6.93
C ASP A 90 -0.56 7.77 -6.60
N LEU A 91 -0.78 7.53 -5.30
CA LEU A 91 -2.01 6.95 -4.78
C LEU A 91 -3.20 7.90 -4.96
N ARG A 92 -2.97 9.21 -4.82
CA ARG A 92 -4.01 10.25 -4.94
C ARG A 92 -4.51 10.31 -6.36
N HIS A 93 -3.59 10.21 -7.34
CA HIS A 93 -3.96 10.12 -8.74
C HIS A 93 -4.92 8.96 -8.98
N TYR A 94 -4.55 7.74 -8.56
CA TYR A 94 -5.39 6.55 -8.76
C TYR A 94 -6.76 6.67 -8.08
N LEU A 95 -6.81 7.23 -6.87
CA LEU A 95 -8.07 7.45 -6.13
C LEU A 95 -8.98 8.53 -6.73
N SER A 96 -8.42 9.46 -7.52
CA SER A 96 -9.18 10.49 -8.23
C SER A 96 -9.86 9.99 -9.52
N LEU A 97 -9.39 8.85 -10.05
CA LEU A 97 -9.96 8.27 -11.26
C LEU A 97 -11.35 7.69 -11.00
N GLN A 98 -12.21 7.76 -12.01
CA GLN A 98 -13.54 7.17 -11.99
C GLN A 98 -13.52 5.84 -12.74
N PHE A 99 -13.89 4.77 -12.05
CA PHE A 99 -14.01 3.44 -12.64
C PHE A 99 -15.46 2.98 -12.65
N GLN A 100 -15.83 2.15 -13.63
CA GLN A 100 -17.14 1.53 -13.67
C GLN A 100 -17.39 0.71 -12.41
N LYS A 101 -18.57 0.87 -11.80
CA LYS A 101 -18.94 0.15 -10.58
C LYS A 101 -18.84 -1.36 -10.80
N GLY A 102 -18.13 -2.04 -9.90
CA GLY A 102 -17.91 -3.48 -9.98
C GLY A 102 -16.67 -3.92 -10.77
N SER A 103 -15.97 -2.98 -11.45
CA SER A 103 -14.67 -3.26 -12.07
C SER A 103 -13.61 -3.65 -11.03
N ILE A 104 -12.51 -4.26 -11.51
CA ILE A 104 -11.38 -4.62 -10.65
C ILE A 104 -10.80 -3.38 -9.97
N ASP A 105 -10.61 -2.30 -10.73
CA ASP A 105 -10.08 -1.04 -10.19
C ASP A 105 -11.04 -0.38 -9.19
N HIS A 106 -12.35 -0.45 -9.42
CA HIS A 106 -13.34 0.03 -8.46
C HIS A 106 -13.24 -0.74 -7.13
N LYS A 107 -13.07 -2.07 -7.19
CA LYS A 107 -12.87 -2.89 -5.99
C LYS A 107 -11.55 -2.56 -5.30
N LEU A 108 -10.48 -2.35 -6.05
CA LEU A 108 -9.18 -1.96 -5.49
C LEU A 108 -9.23 -0.58 -4.81
N GLN A 109 -9.90 0.41 -5.42
CA GLN A 109 -10.13 1.70 -4.77
C GLN A 109 -10.88 1.56 -3.44
N GLN A 110 -11.86 0.65 -3.36
CA GLN A 110 -12.57 0.40 -2.10
C GLN A 110 -11.64 -0.14 -1.03
N VAL A 111 -10.83 -1.16 -1.36
CA VAL A 111 -9.83 -1.71 -0.44
C VAL A 111 -8.84 -0.65 0.04
N ILE A 112 -8.37 0.22 -0.87
CA ILE A 112 -7.48 1.33 -0.50
C ILE A 112 -8.19 2.29 0.48
N ARG A 113 -9.43 2.67 0.20
CA ARG A 113 -10.20 3.55 1.09
C ARG A 113 -10.40 2.93 2.47
N ASP A 114 -10.74 1.65 2.53
CA ASP A 114 -10.91 0.92 3.80
C ASP A 114 -9.60 0.93 4.62
N ASN A 115 -8.46 0.69 3.97
CA ASN A 115 -7.13 0.76 4.61
C ASN A 115 -6.78 2.18 5.12
N LEU A 116 -7.18 3.22 4.41
CA LEU A 116 -6.97 4.61 4.80
C LEU A 116 -7.88 5.04 5.95
N TYR A 117 -9.14 4.59 5.97
CA TYR A 117 -10.12 4.95 7.01
C TYR A 117 -9.72 4.45 8.40
N LEU A 118 -8.98 3.34 8.48
CA LEU A 118 -8.43 2.85 9.74
C LEU A 118 -7.42 3.81 10.40
N ARG A 119 -6.95 4.82 9.67
CA ARG A 119 -5.80 5.66 10.06
C ARG A 119 -6.01 7.15 9.87
N THR A 120 -7.17 7.56 9.36
CA THR A 120 -7.45 8.95 9.04
C THR A 120 -8.84 9.34 9.49
N ILE A 121 -8.98 10.60 9.90
CA ILE A 121 -10.26 11.21 10.15
C ILE A 121 -10.64 11.98 8.87
N PRO A 122 -11.75 11.62 8.19
CA PRO A 122 -12.16 12.28 6.96
C PRO A 122 -12.47 13.76 7.18
N CYS A 123 -12.22 14.60 6.17
CA CYS A 123 -12.57 16.03 6.22
C CYS A 123 -13.95 16.28 5.61
N THR A 124 -14.69 17.26 6.13
CA THR A 124 -15.96 17.72 5.56
C THR A 124 -16.16 19.22 5.74
N THR A 125 -16.89 19.84 4.82
CA THR A 125 -17.26 21.27 4.88
C THR A 125 -18.68 21.50 5.41
N ARG A 126 -19.45 20.44 5.67
CA ARG A 126 -20.77 20.59 6.29
C ARG A 126 -20.64 20.84 7.80
N ALA A 127 -21.67 21.36 8.44
CA ALA A 127 -21.74 21.45 9.90
C ALA A 127 -21.82 20.06 10.58
N PRO A 128 -21.28 19.90 11.80
CA PRO A 128 -21.45 18.70 12.61
C PRO A 128 -22.93 18.36 12.82
N ARG A 129 -23.28 17.07 12.71
CA ARG A 129 -24.59 16.53 13.12
C ARG A 129 -24.56 16.16 14.59
N ASP A 130 -25.74 16.01 15.18
CA ASP A 130 -25.86 15.61 16.59
C ASP A 130 -25.15 14.27 16.83
N GLY A 131 -24.30 14.24 17.85
CA GLY A 131 -23.44 13.09 18.18
C GLY A 131 -22.11 13.00 17.43
N GLU A 132 -21.82 13.85 16.44
CA GLU A 132 -20.52 13.83 15.76
C GLU A 132 -19.46 14.63 16.52
N VAL A 133 -18.29 14.03 16.72
CA VAL A 133 -17.16 14.60 17.44
C VAL A 133 -16.07 15.07 16.46
N PRO A 134 -15.74 16.37 16.45
CA PRO A 134 -14.64 16.91 15.64
C PRO A 134 -13.31 16.21 15.94
N GLY A 135 -12.59 15.80 14.90
CA GLY A 135 -11.30 15.10 15.04
C GLY A 135 -11.42 13.64 15.48
N VAL A 136 -12.63 13.09 15.58
CA VAL A 136 -12.88 11.65 15.74
C VAL A 136 -13.68 11.15 14.55
N ASP A 137 -14.85 11.75 14.30
CA ASP A 137 -15.72 11.37 13.18
C ASP A 137 -15.33 12.10 11.90
N TYR A 138 -15.20 13.42 11.98
CA TYR A 138 -14.78 14.27 10.86
C TYR A 138 -13.93 15.45 11.31
N ASN A 139 -13.02 15.88 10.45
CA ASN A 139 -12.39 17.19 10.52
C ASN A 139 -13.28 18.19 9.78
N PHE A 140 -13.92 19.07 10.55
CA PHE A 140 -14.80 20.10 10.01
C PHE A 140 -13.94 21.29 9.55
N ILE A 141 -13.95 21.57 8.26
CA ILE A 141 -13.19 22.66 7.63
C ILE A 141 -14.14 23.71 7.04
N SER A 142 -13.86 24.99 7.26
CA SER A 142 -14.60 26.10 6.67
C SER A 142 -14.05 26.45 5.28
N VAL A 143 -14.93 26.76 4.33
CA VAL A 143 -14.58 27.30 3.00
C VAL A 143 -14.61 28.82 2.97
#